data_AF-A0A2V8KZ36-F1
#
_entry.id   AF-A0A2V8KZ36-F1
#
_cell.length_a   1.000
_cell.length_b   1.000
_cell.length_c   1.000
_cell.angle_alpha   90.00
_cell.angle_beta   90.00
_cell.angle_gamma   90.00
#
_symmetry.space_group_name_H-M   'P 1'
#
loop_
_entity.id
_entity.type
_entity.pdbx_description
1 polymer ?
#
loop_
_entity_poly.entity_id
_entity_poly.type
_entity_poly.pdbx_seq_one_letter_code
_entity_poly.pdbx_strand_id
1 'polypeptide(L)'
;MYGAVNTDAIEVLNPQTRQFVTLRVPYPMGFFPRSANGRIDDPKAGWKGKGLWADFASYAGWHIEGGPGTLPKAVKFQLRPTPLAR
;
A
#
# COMPACT_ATOMS: atom_id res chain seq x y z
N MET A 1 -5.59 8.62 -4.38
CA MET A 1 -5.38 9.26 -3.05
C MET A 1 -3.93 9.71 -3.01
N TYR A 2 -3.64 10.97 -2.71
CA TYR A 2 -2.26 11.44 -2.53
C TYR A 2 -1.87 11.29 -1.06
N GLY A 3 -0.78 10.57 -0.81
CA GLY A 3 -0.23 10.36 0.52
C GLY A 3 0.71 11.50 0.92
N ALA A 4 1.00 11.63 2.22
CA ALA A 4 2.08 12.50 2.67
C ALA A 4 3.40 12.00 2.05
N VAL A 5 4.15 12.87 1.39
CA VAL A 5 5.50 12.54 0.94
C VAL A 5 6.40 12.58 2.17
N ASN A 6 7.08 11.47 2.49
CA ASN A 6 7.94 11.25 3.68
C ASN A 6 7.29 10.54 4.90
N THR A 7 6.14 9.89 4.72
CA THR A 7 5.63 8.93 5.72
C THR A 7 6.06 7.50 5.40
N ASP A 8 6.13 6.63 6.42
CA ASP A 8 6.44 5.21 6.28
C ASP A 8 5.17 4.31 6.19
N ALA A 9 3.99 4.93 6.11
CA ALA A 9 2.69 4.25 6.06
C ALA A 9 1.60 5.09 5.39
N ILE A 10 0.53 4.44 4.92
CA ILE A 10 -0.66 5.14 4.41
C ILE A 10 -1.70 5.21 5.53
N GLU A 11 -2.14 6.41 5.86
CA GLU A 11 -3.26 6.63 6.78
C GLU A 11 -4.58 6.69 6.00
N VAL A 12 -5.53 5.86 6.39
CA VAL A 12 -6.85 5.78 5.75
C VAL A 12 -7.93 6.07 6.78
N LEU A 13 -8.79 7.06 6.50
CA LEU A 13 -9.95 7.34 7.35
C LEU A 13 -11.06 6.33 7.05
N ASN A 14 -11.53 5.62 8.08
CA ASN A 14 -12.78 4.87 8.02
C ASN A 14 -13.95 5.84 8.29
N PRO A 15 -14.82 6.13 7.29
CA PRO A 15 -15.86 7.13 7.46
C PRO A 15 -16.98 6.69 8.43
N GLN A 16 -17.17 5.39 8.63
CA GLN A 16 -18.18 4.86 9.56
C GLN A 16 -17.73 5.01 11.02
N THR A 17 -16.48 4.67 11.33
CA THR A 17 -15.95 4.74 12.69
C THR A 17 -15.28 6.08 13.01
N ARG A 18 -14.98 6.90 12.00
CA ARG A 18 -14.18 8.13 12.08
C ARG A 18 -12.78 7.92 12.67
N GLN A 19 -12.25 6.71 12.53
CA GLN A 19 -10.92 6.34 12.99
C GLN A 19 -9.97 6.23 11.81
N PHE A 20 -8.71 6.57 12.04
CA PHE A 20 -7.64 6.32 11.10
C PHE A 20 -7.15 4.88 11.24
N VAL A 21 -6.82 4.29 10.09
CA VAL A 21 -6.20 2.97 9.98
C VAL A 21 -4.86 3.14 9.28
N THR A 22 -3.79 2.73 9.97
CA THR A 22 -2.43 2.75 9.44
C THR A 22 -2.16 1.50 8.60
N LEU A 23 -1.91 1.69 7.31
CA LEU A 23 -1.46 0.65 6.39
C LEU A 23 0.06 0.73 6.24
N ARG A 24 0.78 -0.06 7.05
CA ARG A 24 2.24 -0.14 7.03
C ARG A 24 2.71 -1.46 6.42
N VAL A 25 3.74 -1.39 5.58
CA VAL A 25 4.51 -2.56 5.16
C VAL A 25 5.72 -2.66 6.08
N PRO A 26 5.83 -3.72 6.91
CA PRO A 26 6.91 -3.81 7.89
C PRO A 26 8.27 -4.10 7.26
N TYR A 27 8.30 -4.67 6.06
CA TYR A 27 9.53 -5.08 5.39
C TYR A 27 9.39 -5.15 3.86
N PRO A 28 10.40 -4.74 3.09
CA PRO A 28 11.61 -4.01 3.49
C PRO A 28 11.30 -2.69 4.19
N MET A 29 12.19 -2.25 5.08
CA MET A 29 11.99 -1.01 5.82
C MET A 29 11.93 0.22 4.91
N GLY A 30 11.20 1.24 5.35
CA GLY A 30 11.09 2.52 4.64
C GLY A 30 10.07 2.49 3.51
N PHE A 31 8.90 1.85 3.71
CA PHE A 31 7.79 1.94 2.78
C PHE A 31 7.35 3.41 2.61
N PHE A 32 7.82 4.07 1.55
CA PHE A 32 7.55 5.47 1.26
C PHE A 32 6.51 5.60 0.12
N PRO A 33 5.21 5.55 0.42
CA PRO A 33 4.15 5.71 -0.56
C PRO A 33 3.90 7.18 -0.90
N ARG A 34 3.73 7.50 -2.19
CA ARG A 34 3.30 8.83 -2.63
C ARG A 34 1.85 8.86 -3.06
N SER A 35 1.34 7.74 -3.56
CA SER A 35 -0.01 7.60 -4.06
C SER A 35 -0.58 6.23 -3.74
N ALA A 36 -1.89 6.18 -3.56
CA ALA A 36 -2.62 4.93 -3.45
C ALA A 36 -3.91 5.01 -4.26
N ASN A 37 -4.20 3.95 -5.03
CA ASN A 37 -5.38 3.89 -5.88
C ASN A 37 -6.05 2.52 -5.75
N GLY A 38 -7.37 2.53 -5.60
CA GLY A 38 -8.17 1.32 -5.67
C GLY A 38 -8.19 0.82 -7.11
N ARG A 39 -7.91 -0.47 -7.32
CA ARG A 39 -7.93 -1.10 -8.63
C ARG A 39 -8.76 -2.38 -8.60
N ILE A 40 -9.49 -2.63 -9.68
CA ILE A 40 -10.18 -3.90 -9.95
C ILE A 40 -9.34 -4.63 -11.00
N ASP A 41 -8.55 -5.60 -10.54
CA ASP A 41 -7.70 -6.45 -11.38
C ASP A 41 -8.54 -7.56 -12.07
N ASP A 42 -9.58 -8.07 -11.39
CA ASP A 42 -10.52 -9.06 -11.94
C ASP A 42 -11.95 -8.78 -11.41
N PRO A 43 -12.91 -8.40 -12.27
CA PRO A 43 -14.28 -8.13 -11.86
C PRO A 43 -15.05 -9.38 -11.40
N LYS A 44 -14.63 -10.58 -11.82
CA LYS A 44 -15.30 -11.86 -11.51
C LYS A 44 -14.77 -12.51 -10.22
N ALA A 45 -13.57 -12.15 -9.77
CA ALA A 45 -12.94 -12.75 -8.58
C ALA A 45 -13.39 -12.15 -7.22
N GLY A 46 -14.47 -11.36 -7.19
CA GLY A 46 -15.01 -10.77 -5.96
C GLY A 46 -14.00 -9.86 -5.26
N TRP A 47 -13.80 -10.05 -3.95
CA TRP A 47 -12.89 -9.21 -3.15
C TRP A 47 -11.41 -9.41 -3.50
N LYS A 48 -11.01 -10.61 -3.95
CA LYS A 48 -9.62 -10.92 -4.35
C LYS A 48 -9.20 -10.21 -5.62
N GLY A 49 -10.17 -10.00 -6.51
CA GLY A 49 -10.00 -9.26 -7.75
C GLY A 49 -9.85 -7.76 -7.54
N LYS A 50 -10.00 -7.26 -6.30
CA LYS A 50 -9.83 -5.85 -5.95
C LYS A 50 -8.60 -5.68 -5.06
N GLY A 51 -7.98 -4.51 -5.10
CA GLY A 51 -6.88 -4.19 -4.21
C GLY A 51 -6.62 -2.70 -4.17
N LEU A 52 -6.08 -2.24 -3.04
CA LEU A 52 -5.48 -0.91 -2.96
C LEU A 52 -4.02 -1.06 -3.37
N TRP A 53 -3.64 -0.40 -4.45
CA TRP A 53 -2.28 -0.38 -4.96
C TRP A 53 -1.59 0.91 -4.55
N ALA A 54 -0.39 0.78 -4.01
CA ALA A 54 0.47 1.89 -3.65
C ALA A 54 1.86 1.72 -4.26
N ASP A 55 2.50 2.84 -4.59
CA ASP A 55 3.91 2.86 -4.95
C ASP A 55 4.78 2.75 -3.70
N PHE A 56 5.92 2.09 -3.82
CA PHE A 56 7.05 2.24 -2.92
C PHE A 56 8.11 3.03 -3.70
N ALA A 57 8.06 4.35 -3.57
CA ALA A 57 8.85 5.28 -4.39
C ALA A 57 9.81 6.14 -3.55
N SER A 58 10.73 5.46 -2.84
CA SER A 58 11.88 6.14 -2.23
C SER A 58 12.71 6.86 -3.29
N TYR A 59 13.11 8.11 -3.02
CA TYR A 59 13.96 8.89 -3.94
C TYR A 59 15.39 8.33 -4.01
N ALA A 60 15.87 7.78 -2.89
CA ALA A 60 17.19 7.16 -2.78
C ALA A 60 17.03 5.64 -2.71
N GLY A 61 16.69 5.02 -3.84
CA GLY A 61 16.50 3.56 -3.95
C GLY A 61 17.74 2.74 -3.56
N TRP A 62 18.94 3.32 -3.58
CA TRP A 62 20.17 2.65 -3.12
C TRP A 62 20.33 2.63 -1.59
N HIS A 63 19.56 3.41 -0.85
CA HIS A 63 19.52 3.37 0.62
C HIS A 63 18.47 2.41 1.17
N ILE A 64 17.58 1.88 0.32
CA ILE A 64 16.67 0.80 0.71
C ILE A 64 17.37 -0.56 0.54
N GLU A 65 16.83 -1.55 1.23
CA GLU A 65 17.32 -2.92 1.14
C GLU A 65 17.38 -3.42 -0.32
N GLY A 66 18.55 -3.92 -0.70
CA GLY A 66 18.88 -4.30 -2.09
C GLY A 66 20.01 -3.46 -2.69
N GLY A 67 20.28 -2.25 -2.18
CA GLY A 67 21.43 -1.44 -2.59
C GLY A 67 21.32 -0.84 -4.00
N PRO A 68 22.45 -0.44 -4.62
CA PRO A 68 22.47 0.18 -5.94
C PRO A 68 21.76 -0.67 -7.01
N GLY A 69 20.90 -0.04 -7.82
CA GLY A 69 20.12 -0.73 -8.85
C GLY A 69 18.74 -1.24 -8.38
N THR A 70 18.41 -1.08 -7.09
CA THR A 70 17.07 -1.42 -6.59
C THR A 70 16.00 -0.55 -7.25
N LEU A 71 15.00 -1.21 -7.85
CA LEU A 71 13.86 -0.54 -8.49
C LEU A 71 12.73 -0.24 -7.50
N PRO A 72 11.92 0.79 -7.75
CA PRO A 72 10.66 1.01 -7.04
C PRO A 72 9.75 -0.21 -7.13
N LYS A 73 8.95 -0.44 -6.08
CA LYS A 73 8.04 -1.59 -6.00
C LYS A 73 6.59 -1.13 -6.03
N ALA A 74 5.70 -1.98 -6.54
CA ALA A 74 4.26 -1.80 -6.39
C ALA A 74 3.77 -2.71 -5.27
N VAL A 75 3.03 -2.15 -4.32
CA VAL A 75 2.48 -2.87 -3.17
C VAL A 75 0.97 -3.00 -3.33
N LYS A 76 0.45 -4.24 -3.22
CA LYS A 76 -0.99 -4.52 -3.23
C LYS A 76 -1.47 -4.85 -1.82
N PHE A 77 -2.31 -3.99 -1.26
CA PHE A 77 -3.05 -4.29 -0.04
C PHE A 77 -4.34 -5.02 -0.39
N GLN A 78 -4.52 -6.21 0.19
CA GLN A 78 -5.74 -6.99 0.07
C GLN A 78 -6.70 -6.63 1.20
N LEU A 79 -7.79 -5.96 0.85
CA LEU A 79 -8.85 -5.60 1.79
C LEU A 79 -9.87 -6.74 1.85
N ARG A 80 -9.86 -7.49 2.96
CA ARG A 80 -10.76 -8.62 3.16
C ARG A 80 -12.08 -8.14 3.79
N PRO A 81 -13.23 -8.66 3.34
CA PRO A 81 -14.51 -8.36 3.98
C PRO A 81 -14.61 -8.95 5.40
N THR A 82 -13.95 -10.09 5.63
CA THR A 82 -13.82 -10.72 6.96
C THR A 82 -12.40 -11.30 7.13
N PRO A 83 -11.90 -11.46 8.37
CA PRO A 83 -10.55 -11.96 8.61
C PRO A 83 -10.27 -13.34 8.02
N LEU A 84 -11.30 -14.19 7.93
CA LEU A 84 -11.21 -15.57 7.44
C LEU A 84 -11.68 -15.74 5.98
N ALA A 85 -11.97 -14.65 5.27
CA ALA A 85 -12.35 -14.70 3.87
C ALA A 85 -11.26 -15.41 3.06
N ARG A 86 -11.62 -16.53 2.40
CA ARG A 86 -10.68 -17.36 1.65
C ARG A 86 -10.51 -16.92 0.23
#